data_AF-A0A427U2H2-F1
#
_entry.id   AF-A0A427U2H2-F1
#
_cell.length_a   1.000
_cell.length_b   1.000
_cell.length_c   1.000
_cell.angle_alpha   90.00
_cell.angle_beta   90.00
_cell.angle_gamma   90.00
#
_symmetry.space_group_name_H-M   'P 1'
#
loop_
_entity.id
_entity.type
_entity.pdbx_description
1 polymer ?
#
loop_
_entity_poly.entity_id
_entity_poly.type
_entity_poly.pdbx_seq_one_letter_code
_entity_poly.pdbx_strand_id
1 'polypeptide(L)'
;MKVNKSHERFLCFLQEKERTNKSFTKEELISATGWKESTFKTYFNKGQLADFLSEVASGSYAASNSLNLSLIEFSKKLSQSKHRRGLGHNCKFKLAKALLRKSRDNMLLALELYNRPSLENRMDGFVMCFCTAWEQLLKAMIIEGHGESAIFKSLKKNGIKETISLREAINLVFPSGNKVKANLEKIVFFRDQAVHLLMPEIQGIASRLFQSGVLNYSAKFEEFSEQSFLNSSHTGMISLVGDFKYPPVSVLKTNYGDVATEILTLAESLTKDVQNTDDIEFAIPLNVKLVFAKDGDIEGHPITLAKAEDGMEGLKKALIVHKPIDREKSHPYLESSAIKKLNDELKEQCSEEALITFLVARCKKSGEPIINQHCFRAIVDKLKVKNANNEYHHKNCNPELHYYSDSFINLVVKKVIAGQNFIKNAKDSYKLVRKGT
;
A
#
# COMPACT_ATOMS: atom_id res chain seq x y z
N MET A 1 -0.60 5.75 40.27
CA MET A 1 -1.65 5.40 39.28
C MET A 1 -2.88 4.95 40.06
N LYS A 2 -4.05 5.60 39.92
CA LYS A 2 -5.29 5.10 40.55
C LYS A 2 -5.68 3.80 39.85
N VAL A 3 -5.45 2.67 40.49
CA VAL A 3 -5.84 1.36 39.95
C VAL A 3 -7.33 1.15 40.24
N ASN A 4 -8.08 0.74 39.23
CA ASN A 4 -9.51 0.49 39.35
C ASN A 4 -9.75 -0.77 40.20
N LYS A 5 -10.60 -0.69 41.23
CA LYS A 5 -10.99 -1.84 42.07
C LYS A 5 -11.53 -3.02 41.25
N SER A 6 -12.12 -2.77 40.09
CA SER A 6 -12.59 -3.84 39.20
C SER A 6 -11.43 -4.65 38.60
N HIS A 7 -10.28 -4.03 38.32
CA HIS A 7 -9.11 -4.74 37.80
C HIS A 7 -8.47 -5.62 38.88
N GLU A 8 -8.49 -5.17 40.14
CA GLU A 8 -8.03 -5.96 41.28
C GLU A 8 -8.89 -7.22 41.45
N ARG A 9 -10.22 -7.06 41.51
CA ARG A 9 -11.16 -8.20 41.55
C ARG A 9 -10.97 -9.15 40.39
N PHE A 10 -10.77 -8.61 39.18
CA PHE A 10 -10.55 -9.42 38.00
C PHE A 10 -9.26 -10.22 38.06
N LEU A 11 -8.15 -9.61 38.49
CA LEU A 11 -6.87 -10.30 38.65
C LEU A 11 -6.97 -11.41 39.70
N CYS A 12 -7.57 -11.14 40.86
CA CYS A 12 -7.77 -12.15 41.90
C CYS A 12 -8.60 -13.33 41.39
N PHE A 13 -9.70 -13.07 40.69
CA PHE A 13 -10.54 -14.11 40.09
C PHE A 13 -9.76 -14.98 39.08
N LEU A 14 -8.98 -14.35 38.19
CA LEU A 14 -8.15 -15.10 37.23
C LEU A 14 -7.09 -15.95 37.92
N GLN A 15 -6.40 -15.40 38.93
CA GLN A 15 -5.37 -16.12 39.67
C GLN A 15 -5.94 -17.32 40.43
N GLU A 16 -7.14 -17.19 41.00
CA GLU A 16 -7.83 -18.30 41.64
C GLU A 16 -8.20 -19.40 40.64
N LYS A 17 -8.80 -19.03 39.51
CA LYS A 17 -9.20 -19.99 38.46
C LYS A 17 -8.00 -20.65 37.79
N GLU A 18 -6.89 -19.93 37.61
CA GLU A 18 -5.63 -20.47 37.07
C GLU A 18 -4.95 -21.41 38.07
N ARG A 19 -4.88 -21.07 39.38
CA ARG A 19 -4.34 -21.98 40.42
C ARG A 19 -5.13 -23.27 40.55
N THR A 20 -6.46 -23.17 40.44
CA THR A 20 -7.35 -24.32 40.58
C THR A 20 -7.58 -25.07 39.27
N ASN A 21 -7.05 -24.55 38.15
CA ASN A 21 -7.23 -25.08 36.79
C ASN A 21 -8.73 -25.28 36.42
N LYS A 22 -9.61 -24.45 36.99
CA LYS A 22 -11.06 -24.52 36.79
C LYS A 22 -11.48 -23.56 35.68
N SER A 23 -12.35 -24.03 34.80
CA SER A 23 -13.03 -23.15 33.85
C SER A 23 -14.11 -22.30 34.55
N PHE A 24 -14.56 -21.27 33.85
CA PHE A 24 -15.61 -20.35 34.30
C PHE A 24 -16.41 -19.84 33.10
N THR A 25 -17.64 -19.40 33.36
CA THR A 25 -18.48 -18.78 32.34
C THR A 25 -18.31 -17.27 32.32
N LYS A 26 -18.86 -16.64 31.28
CA LYS A 26 -18.96 -15.18 31.18
C LYS A 26 -19.72 -14.58 32.35
N GLU A 27 -20.80 -15.23 32.80
CA GLU A 27 -21.65 -14.76 33.90
C GLU A 27 -20.89 -14.76 35.23
N GLU A 28 -20.10 -15.80 35.49
CA GLU A 28 -19.23 -15.89 36.67
C GLU A 28 -18.20 -14.75 36.70
N LEU A 29 -17.55 -14.47 35.57
CA LEU A 29 -16.58 -13.39 35.46
C LEU A 29 -17.22 -12.02 35.67
N ILE A 30 -18.39 -11.78 35.06
CA ILE A 30 -19.14 -10.52 35.21
C ILE A 30 -19.53 -10.29 36.67
N SER A 31 -20.02 -11.34 37.36
CA SER A 31 -20.37 -11.30 38.77
C SER A 31 -19.16 -10.99 39.66
N ALA A 32 -18.03 -11.68 39.43
CA ALA A 32 -16.81 -11.50 40.21
C ALA A 32 -16.18 -10.11 40.04
N THR A 33 -16.21 -9.57 38.82
CA THR A 33 -15.60 -8.26 38.49
C THR A 33 -16.50 -7.08 38.81
N GLY A 34 -17.83 -7.29 38.89
CA GLY A 34 -18.83 -6.23 38.96
C GLY A 34 -18.96 -5.42 37.66
N TRP A 35 -18.53 -6.00 36.54
CA TRP A 35 -18.66 -5.37 35.23
C TRP A 35 -20.11 -5.43 34.73
N LYS A 36 -20.46 -4.52 33.81
CA LYS A 36 -21.66 -4.68 32.99
C LYS A 36 -21.35 -5.61 31.82
N GLU A 37 -22.37 -6.25 31.28
CA GLU A 37 -22.20 -7.10 30.09
C GLU A 37 -21.60 -6.32 28.90
N SER A 38 -21.98 -5.05 28.74
CA SER A 38 -21.40 -4.15 27.73
C SER A 38 -19.89 -3.92 27.93
N THR A 39 -19.44 -3.85 29.18
CA THR A 39 -18.02 -3.72 29.52
C THR A 39 -17.27 -4.99 29.09
N PHE A 40 -17.76 -6.17 29.47
CA PHE A 40 -17.15 -7.44 29.04
C PHE A 40 -17.06 -7.53 27.51
N LYS A 41 -18.17 -7.27 26.80
CA LYS A 41 -18.20 -7.27 25.32
C LYS A 41 -17.17 -6.33 24.73
N THR A 42 -16.98 -5.15 25.34
CA THR A 42 -15.98 -4.18 24.88
C THR A 42 -14.55 -4.72 25.02
N TYR A 43 -14.20 -5.27 26.19
CA TYR A 43 -12.86 -5.82 26.44
C TYR A 43 -12.59 -7.08 25.59
N PHE A 44 -13.62 -7.92 25.42
CA PHE A 44 -13.54 -9.15 24.62
C PHE A 44 -13.40 -8.85 23.13
N ASN A 45 -14.28 -8.02 22.57
CA ASN A 45 -14.26 -7.67 21.14
C ASN A 45 -12.99 -6.91 20.74
N LYS A 46 -12.42 -6.13 21.66
CA LYS A 46 -11.15 -5.43 21.47
C LYS A 46 -9.91 -6.30 21.69
N GLY A 47 -10.04 -7.62 21.93
CA GLY A 47 -8.90 -8.54 22.11
C GLY A 47 -8.12 -8.39 23.42
N GLN A 48 -8.52 -7.50 24.33
CA GLN A 48 -7.79 -7.21 25.57
C GLN A 48 -7.82 -8.37 26.57
N LEU A 49 -8.85 -9.21 26.49
CA LEU A 49 -8.99 -10.40 27.34
C LEU A 49 -8.21 -11.61 26.79
N ALA A 50 -7.77 -11.57 25.53
CA ALA A 50 -7.13 -12.71 24.87
C ALA A 50 -5.81 -13.13 25.54
N ASP A 51 -5.12 -12.23 26.26
CA ASP A 51 -3.91 -12.60 27.00
C ASP A 51 -4.20 -13.48 28.23
N PHE A 52 -5.44 -13.40 28.75
CA PHE A 52 -5.82 -13.96 30.04
C PHE A 52 -6.83 -15.09 29.91
N LEU A 53 -7.68 -15.08 28.89
CA LEU A 53 -8.75 -16.05 28.67
C LEU A 53 -8.41 -16.95 27.48
N SER A 54 -8.66 -18.25 27.64
CA SER A 54 -8.77 -19.22 26.53
C SER A 54 -10.17 -19.80 26.53
N GLU A 55 -10.84 -19.85 25.39
CA GLU A 55 -12.09 -20.62 25.28
C GLU A 55 -11.77 -22.11 25.18
N VAL A 56 -12.33 -22.92 26.09
CA VAL A 56 -12.10 -24.37 26.18
C VAL A 56 -13.27 -25.16 25.59
N ALA A 57 -14.48 -24.62 25.76
CA ALA A 57 -15.71 -25.09 25.15
C ALA A 57 -16.63 -23.88 24.92
N SER A 58 -17.68 -24.01 24.11
CA SER A 58 -18.62 -22.92 23.81
C SER A 58 -19.09 -22.21 25.09
N GLY A 59 -18.68 -20.95 25.28
CA GLY A 59 -19.04 -20.14 26.46
C GLY A 59 -18.33 -20.49 27.77
N SER A 60 -17.33 -21.37 27.74
CA SER A 60 -16.51 -21.77 28.89
C SER A 60 -15.06 -21.35 28.68
N TYR A 61 -14.53 -20.56 29.62
CA TYR A 61 -13.19 -19.98 29.56
C TYR A 61 -12.27 -20.54 30.64
N ALA A 62 -10.99 -20.64 30.33
CA ALA A 62 -9.92 -20.90 31.30
C ALA A 62 -9.01 -19.68 31.43
N ALA A 63 -8.53 -19.43 32.64
CA ALA A 63 -7.57 -18.37 32.94
C ALA A 63 -6.15 -18.82 32.63
N SER A 64 -5.30 -17.89 32.20
CA SER A 64 -3.89 -18.11 31.91
C SER A 64 -3.11 -16.80 32.06
N ASN A 65 -1.79 -16.90 32.32
CA ASN A 65 -0.87 -15.75 32.37
C ASN A 65 -1.21 -14.69 33.43
N SER A 66 -1.88 -15.07 34.53
CA SER A 66 -2.30 -14.14 35.59
C SER A 66 -1.51 -14.29 36.90
N LEU A 67 -0.92 -15.46 37.16
CA LEU A 67 -0.22 -15.78 38.43
C LEU A 67 0.92 -14.83 38.78
N ASN A 68 1.73 -14.45 37.79
CA ASN A 68 2.95 -13.66 38.00
C ASN A 68 2.76 -12.16 37.73
N LEU A 69 1.53 -11.69 37.54
CA LEU A 69 1.28 -10.28 37.25
C LEU A 69 0.99 -9.48 38.50
N SER A 70 1.67 -8.35 38.64
CA SER A 70 1.26 -7.33 39.60
C SER A 70 -0.02 -6.62 39.13
N LEU A 71 -0.77 -6.07 40.09
CA LEU A 71 -1.97 -5.29 39.82
C LEU A 71 -1.72 -4.10 38.87
N ILE A 72 -0.52 -3.49 38.97
CA ILE A 72 -0.10 -2.37 38.13
C ILE A 72 0.12 -2.83 36.69
N GLU A 73 0.83 -3.94 36.49
CA GLU A 73 1.08 -4.51 35.16
C GLU A 73 -0.20 -4.99 34.49
N PHE A 74 -1.06 -5.67 35.25
CA PHE A 74 -2.36 -6.11 34.78
C PHE A 74 -3.23 -4.94 34.32
N SER A 75 -3.29 -3.88 35.13
CA SER A 75 -4.03 -2.66 34.78
C SER A 75 -3.45 -1.92 33.58
N LYS A 76 -2.14 -1.97 33.37
CA LYS A 76 -1.51 -1.44 32.15
C LYS A 76 -1.92 -2.25 30.93
N LYS A 77 -1.96 -3.59 31.02
CA LYS A 77 -2.38 -4.47 29.91
C LYS A 77 -3.86 -4.30 29.55
N LEU A 78 -4.72 -4.07 30.53
CA LEU A 78 -6.15 -3.77 30.32
C LEU A 78 -6.44 -2.30 29.97
N SER A 79 -5.41 -1.43 29.93
CA SER A 79 -5.61 -0.02 29.61
C SER A 79 -6.12 0.15 28.18
N GLN A 80 -7.22 0.90 28.02
CA GLN A 80 -7.78 1.22 26.70
C GLN A 80 -7.08 2.42 26.00
N SER A 81 -6.20 3.14 26.71
CA SER A 81 -5.43 4.28 26.17
C SER A 81 -4.52 3.85 25.02
N LYS A 82 -4.53 4.61 23.91
CA LYS A 82 -3.73 4.33 22.70
C LYS A 82 -2.23 4.17 22.99
N HIS A 83 -1.66 4.99 23.88
CA HIS A 83 -0.23 4.95 24.23
C HIS A 83 0.19 3.76 25.13
N ARG A 84 -0.74 2.92 25.58
CA ARG A 84 -0.46 1.79 26.48
C ARG A 84 -0.86 0.42 25.90
N ARG A 85 -1.33 0.37 24.66
CA ARG A 85 -1.74 -0.88 24.01
C ARG A 85 -0.51 -1.64 23.54
N GLY A 86 -0.40 -2.90 23.95
CA GLY A 86 0.64 -3.81 23.42
C GLY A 86 0.36 -4.19 21.97
N LEU A 87 1.38 -4.70 21.27
CA LEU A 87 1.22 -5.20 19.91
C LEU A 87 0.22 -6.38 19.87
N GLY A 88 -0.71 -6.32 18.91
CA GLY A 88 -1.81 -7.28 18.74
C GLY A 88 -2.86 -7.18 19.84
N HIS A 89 -3.06 -5.99 20.42
CA HIS A 89 -4.13 -5.76 21.39
C HIS A 89 -5.51 -6.06 20.80
N ASN A 90 -5.71 -5.78 19.52
CA ASN A 90 -6.94 -5.97 18.75
C ASN A 90 -7.15 -7.41 18.24
N CYS A 91 -6.16 -8.30 18.39
CA CYS A 91 -6.29 -9.71 18.03
C CYS A 91 -7.11 -10.47 19.09
N LYS A 92 -8.13 -11.20 18.66
CA LYS A 92 -8.95 -12.07 19.52
C LYS A 92 -8.26 -13.41 19.77
N PHE A 93 -7.49 -13.90 18.80
CA PHE A 93 -6.84 -15.21 18.86
C PHE A 93 -5.39 -15.08 19.36
N LYS A 94 -5.01 -15.94 20.31
CA LYS A 94 -3.65 -15.99 20.86
C LYS A 94 -2.62 -16.31 19.79
N LEU A 95 -2.96 -17.22 18.87
CA LEU A 95 -2.07 -17.59 17.77
C LEU A 95 -1.83 -16.42 16.81
N ALA A 96 -2.88 -15.69 16.42
CA ALA A 96 -2.74 -14.50 15.58
C ALA A 96 -1.84 -13.43 16.23
N LYS A 97 -2.03 -13.19 17.53
CA LYS A 97 -1.18 -12.26 18.30
C LYS A 97 0.28 -12.70 18.36
N ALA A 98 0.55 -14.00 18.52
CA ALA A 98 1.90 -14.55 18.52
C ALA A 98 2.55 -14.45 17.13
N LEU A 99 1.80 -14.77 16.07
CA LEU A 99 2.26 -14.63 14.68
C LEU A 99 2.56 -13.18 14.33
N LEU A 100 1.73 -12.22 14.74
CA LEU A 100 1.95 -10.80 14.50
C LEU A 100 3.27 -10.31 15.13
N ARG A 101 3.56 -10.72 16.38
CA ARG A 101 4.83 -10.38 17.05
C ARG A 101 6.03 -10.97 16.32
N LYS A 102 5.98 -12.26 16.00
CA LYS A 102 7.05 -12.94 15.24
C LYS A 102 7.23 -12.33 13.85
N SER A 103 6.14 -11.93 13.20
CA SER A 103 6.14 -11.31 11.89
C SER A 103 6.93 -10.00 11.93
N ARG A 104 6.66 -9.14 12.91
CA ARG A 104 7.39 -7.88 13.12
C ARG A 104 8.88 -8.14 13.33
N ASP A 105 9.21 -9.05 14.23
CA ASP A 105 10.60 -9.33 14.58
C ASP A 105 11.37 -9.93 13.38
N ASN A 106 10.73 -10.80 12.59
CA ASN A 106 11.29 -11.33 11.34
C ASN A 106 11.49 -10.25 10.27
N MET A 107 10.57 -9.28 10.14
CA MET A 107 10.75 -8.18 9.20
C MET A 107 11.91 -7.26 9.62
N LEU A 108 12.04 -6.98 10.91
CA LEU A 108 13.18 -6.22 11.45
C LEU A 108 14.50 -6.96 11.18
N LEU A 109 14.54 -8.27 11.44
CA LEU A 109 15.70 -9.09 11.14
C LEU A 109 16.04 -9.08 9.64
N ALA A 110 15.04 -9.14 8.76
CA ALA A 110 15.26 -9.02 7.32
C ALA A 110 16.00 -7.71 6.99
N LEU A 111 15.50 -6.58 7.50
CA LEU A 111 16.12 -5.26 7.31
C LEU A 111 17.55 -5.19 7.87
N GLU A 112 17.78 -5.76 9.05
CA GLU A 112 19.11 -5.81 9.65
C GLU A 112 20.09 -6.64 8.83
N LEU A 113 19.67 -7.81 8.33
CA LEU A 113 20.51 -8.67 7.48
C LEU A 113 20.89 -7.98 6.19
N TYR A 114 19.93 -7.32 5.53
CA TYR A 114 20.21 -6.59 4.28
C TYR A 114 21.20 -5.45 4.48
N ASN A 115 21.05 -4.71 5.59
CA ASN A 115 21.89 -3.56 5.92
C ASN A 115 23.26 -3.93 6.52
N ARG A 116 23.63 -5.22 6.56
CA ARG A 116 24.98 -5.68 6.92
C ARG A 116 25.80 -5.90 5.64
N PRO A 117 26.59 -4.92 5.16
CA PRO A 117 27.32 -5.03 3.90
C PRO A 117 28.42 -6.11 3.90
N SER A 118 28.92 -6.50 5.07
CA SER A 118 29.92 -7.55 5.22
C SER A 118 29.37 -8.97 5.03
N LEU A 119 28.05 -9.14 4.92
CA LEU A 119 27.41 -10.44 4.82
C LEU A 119 27.17 -10.80 3.34
N GLU A 120 27.86 -11.82 2.84
CA GLU A 120 27.78 -12.23 1.43
C GLU A 120 26.35 -12.68 1.05
N ASN A 121 25.71 -13.48 1.90
CA ASN A 121 24.36 -14.00 1.70
C ASN A 121 23.25 -13.07 2.22
N ARG A 122 23.51 -11.76 2.33
CA ARG A 122 22.55 -10.79 2.89
C ARG A 122 21.21 -10.76 2.16
N MET A 123 21.20 -10.95 0.84
CA MET A 123 19.97 -10.98 0.06
C MET A 123 19.17 -12.26 0.31
N ASP A 124 19.84 -13.40 0.46
CA ASP A 124 19.21 -14.67 0.81
C ASP A 124 18.54 -14.58 2.19
N GLY A 125 19.32 -14.11 3.18
CA GLY A 125 18.84 -13.90 4.54
C GLY A 125 17.66 -12.92 4.59
N PHE A 126 17.74 -11.83 3.82
CA PHE A 126 16.63 -10.88 3.67
C PHE A 126 15.39 -11.58 3.10
N VAL A 127 15.48 -12.23 1.94
CA VAL A 127 14.32 -12.81 1.25
C VAL A 127 13.66 -13.91 2.09
N MET A 128 14.45 -14.74 2.79
CA MET A 128 13.93 -15.73 3.73
C MET A 128 13.14 -15.09 4.86
N CYS A 129 13.74 -14.16 5.61
CA CYS A 129 13.09 -13.51 6.74
C CYS A 129 11.89 -12.66 6.30
N PHE A 130 12.00 -11.96 5.18
CA PHE A 130 10.94 -11.15 4.57
C PHE A 130 9.72 -12.02 4.22
N CYS A 131 9.92 -13.14 3.54
CA CYS A 131 8.82 -14.04 3.18
C CYS A 131 8.18 -14.64 4.42
N THR A 132 8.97 -15.04 5.42
CA THR A 132 8.44 -15.55 6.70
C THR A 132 7.63 -14.49 7.43
N ALA A 133 8.10 -13.25 7.45
CA ALA A 133 7.39 -12.14 8.06
C ALA A 133 6.01 -11.92 7.41
N TRP A 134 5.96 -11.84 6.08
CA TRP A 134 4.70 -11.74 5.34
C TRP A 134 3.78 -12.93 5.59
N GLU A 135 4.31 -14.16 5.57
CA GLU A 135 3.49 -15.36 5.79
C GLU A 135 2.82 -15.33 7.17
N GLN A 136 3.55 -14.93 8.20
CA GLN A 136 3.04 -14.82 9.55
C GLN A 136 2.00 -13.69 9.69
N LEU A 137 2.21 -12.54 9.04
CA LEU A 137 1.24 -11.44 9.04
C LEU A 137 -0.06 -11.86 8.37
N LEU A 138 0.02 -12.42 7.15
CA LEU A 138 -1.17 -12.83 6.39
C LEU A 138 -1.92 -13.95 7.11
N LYS A 139 -1.23 -14.92 7.71
CA LYS A 139 -1.88 -15.93 8.57
C LYS A 139 -2.58 -15.30 9.76
N ALA A 140 -1.97 -14.33 10.45
CA ALA A 140 -2.63 -13.63 11.55
C ALA A 140 -3.91 -12.92 11.09
N MET A 141 -3.89 -12.25 9.92
CA MET A 141 -5.06 -11.62 9.33
C MET A 141 -6.16 -12.62 8.98
N ILE A 142 -5.79 -13.76 8.39
CA ILE A 142 -6.73 -14.84 8.04
C ILE A 142 -7.38 -15.43 9.30
N ILE A 143 -6.59 -15.66 10.36
CA ILE A 143 -7.11 -16.19 11.64
C ILE A 143 -8.12 -15.23 12.26
N GLU A 144 -7.84 -13.92 12.29
CA GLU A 144 -8.76 -12.95 12.85
C GLU A 144 -10.06 -12.79 12.02
N GLY A 145 -9.99 -13.01 10.70
CA GLY A 145 -11.15 -12.94 9.81
C GLY A 145 -11.99 -14.22 9.76
N HIS A 146 -11.35 -15.39 9.78
CA HIS A 146 -11.99 -16.68 9.46
C HIS A 146 -11.81 -17.76 10.54
N GLY A 147 -11.12 -17.44 11.65
CA GLY A 147 -10.84 -18.36 12.76
C GLY A 147 -9.53 -19.15 12.61
N GLU A 148 -9.07 -19.77 13.70
CA GLU A 148 -7.78 -20.48 13.74
C GLU A 148 -7.71 -21.69 12.79
N SER A 149 -8.83 -22.35 12.53
CA SER A 149 -8.88 -23.52 11.63
C SER A 149 -8.57 -23.17 10.17
N ALA A 150 -8.78 -21.92 9.75
CA ALA A 150 -8.65 -21.49 8.35
C ALA A 150 -7.21 -21.59 7.81
N ILE A 151 -6.20 -21.60 8.68
CA ILE A 151 -4.80 -21.69 8.26
C ILE A 151 -4.26 -23.12 8.24
N PHE A 152 -5.01 -24.11 8.75
CA PHE A 152 -4.58 -25.51 8.81
C PHE A 152 -5.16 -26.32 7.66
N LYS A 153 -4.30 -27.09 6.99
CA LYS A 153 -4.67 -28.11 6.01
C LYS A 153 -5.03 -29.43 6.69
N SER A 154 -5.58 -30.36 5.92
CA SER A 154 -5.90 -31.72 6.36
C SER A 154 -4.68 -32.41 7.01
N LEU A 155 -4.95 -33.22 8.04
CA LEU A 155 -3.94 -33.92 8.83
C LEU A 155 -3.06 -34.82 7.95
N LYS A 156 -1.73 -34.70 8.11
CA LYS A 156 -0.80 -35.72 7.63
C LYS A 156 -0.87 -36.97 8.51
N LYS A 157 -0.44 -38.11 7.97
CA LYS A 157 -0.36 -39.41 8.66
C LYS A 157 0.47 -39.39 9.97
N ASN A 158 1.31 -38.37 10.17
CA ASN A 158 2.16 -38.20 11.35
C ASN A 158 1.52 -37.32 12.45
N GLY A 159 0.25 -36.95 12.34
CA GLY A 159 -0.50 -36.22 13.38
C GLY A 159 -0.21 -34.71 13.46
N ILE A 160 0.70 -34.17 12.65
CA ILE A 160 0.97 -32.73 12.58
C ILE A 160 0.08 -32.11 11.50
N LYS A 161 -0.69 -31.06 11.86
CA LYS A 161 -1.47 -30.28 10.90
C LYS A 161 -0.53 -29.39 10.09
N GLU A 162 -0.52 -29.57 8.78
CA GLU A 162 0.20 -28.66 7.87
C GLU A 162 -0.53 -27.30 7.83
N THR A 163 0.20 -26.20 7.66
CA THR A 163 -0.43 -24.87 7.50
C THR A 163 -0.34 -24.41 6.05
N ILE A 164 -1.20 -23.47 5.66
CA ILE A 164 -1.13 -22.83 4.34
C ILE A 164 0.24 -22.20 4.10
N SER A 165 0.74 -22.25 2.88
CA SER A 165 1.97 -21.59 2.44
C SER A 165 1.75 -20.09 2.25
N LEU A 166 2.85 -19.33 2.15
CA LEU A 166 2.79 -17.91 1.75
C LEU A 166 2.01 -17.67 0.45
N ARG A 167 2.20 -18.51 -0.58
CA ARG A 167 1.49 -18.37 -1.87
C ARG A 167 -0.02 -18.50 -1.71
N GLU A 168 -0.47 -19.48 -0.92
CA GLU A 168 -1.87 -19.68 -0.58
C GLU A 168 -2.41 -18.49 0.23
N ALA A 169 -1.67 -18.02 1.23
CA ALA A 169 -2.06 -16.87 2.04
C ALA A 169 -2.18 -15.57 1.21
N ILE A 170 -1.26 -15.33 0.28
CA ILE A 170 -1.32 -14.17 -0.65
C ILE A 170 -2.60 -14.22 -1.48
N ASN A 171 -2.94 -15.40 -2.03
CA ASN A 171 -4.13 -15.57 -2.87
C ASN A 171 -5.45 -15.38 -2.11
N LEU A 172 -5.47 -15.70 -0.82
CA LEU A 172 -6.64 -15.50 0.04
C LEU A 172 -6.84 -14.02 0.43
N VAL A 173 -5.76 -13.26 0.58
CA VAL A 173 -5.81 -11.88 1.07
C VAL A 173 -5.87 -10.86 -0.07
N PHE A 174 -5.19 -11.09 -1.19
CA PHE A 174 -5.06 -10.12 -2.27
C PHE A 174 -5.79 -10.56 -3.56
N PRO A 175 -6.61 -9.68 -4.16
CA PRO A 175 -7.29 -9.96 -5.42
C PRO A 175 -6.31 -9.99 -6.60
N SER A 176 -6.75 -10.59 -7.71
CA SER A 176 -6.00 -10.61 -8.97
C SER A 176 -5.75 -9.19 -9.49
N GLY A 177 -4.54 -8.94 -10.01
CA GLY A 177 -4.12 -7.63 -10.54
C GLY A 177 -3.59 -6.64 -9.50
N ASN A 178 -3.60 -6.99 -8.21
CA ASN A 178 -3.02 -6.17 -7.16
C ASN A 178 -1.49 -6.08 -7.28
N LYS A 179 -0.93 -4.86 -7.21
CA LYS A 179 0.51 -4.61 -7.39
C LYS A 179 1.37 -5.08 -6.21
N VAL A 180 0.85 -4.99 -4.98
CA VAL A 180 1.47 -5.57 -3.78
C VAL A 180 1.58 -7.09 -3.94
N LYS A 181 0.53 -7.74 -4.45
CA LYS A 181 0.57 -9.18 -4.75
C LYS A 181 1.66 -9.51 -5.78
N ALA A 182 1.74 -8.77 -6.87
CA ALA A 182 2.79 -8.98 -7.89
C ALA A 182 4.20 -8.79 -7.31
N ASN A 183 4.40 -7.79 -6.46
CA ASN A 183 5.66 -7.59 -5.73
C ASN A 183 6.02 -8.82 -4.89
N LEU A 184 5.08 -9.29 -4.07
CA LEU A 184 5.29 -10.45 -3.20
C LEU A 184 5.56 -11.71 -4.01
N GLU A 185 4.78 -11.99 -5.06
CA GLU A 185 4.99 -13.15 -5.92
C GLU A 185 6.38 -13.18 -6.55
N LYS A 186 6.91 -12.01 -6.96
CA LYS A 186 8.28 -11.91 -7.48
C LYS A 186 9.33 -12.17 -6.39
N ILE A 187 9.13 -11.68 -5.16
CA ILE A 187 10.06 -11.97 -4.05
C ILE A 187 9.97 -13.45 -3.61
N VAL A 188 8.77 -14.03 -3.61
CA VAL A 188 8.58 -15.47 -3.36
C VAL A 188 9.27 -16.31 -4.44
N PHE A 189 9.23 -15.88 -5.70
CA PHE A 189 10.00 -16.53 -6.78
C PHE A 189 11.49 -16.52 -6.47
N PHE A 190 12.06 -15.40 -5.99
CA PHE A 190 13.46 -15.36 -5.57
C PHE A 190 13.75 -16.34 -4.44
N ARG A 191 12.88 -16.43 -3.43
CA ARG A 191 13.06 -17.40 -2.32
C ARG A 191 13.05 -18.85 -2.81
N ASP A 192 12.07 -19.20 -3.64
CA ASP A 192 11.76 -20.59 -3.95
C ASP A 192 12.60 -21.15 -5.11
N GLN A 193 12.95 -20.31 -6.09
CA GLN A 193 13.48 -20.77 -7.38
C GLN A 193 14.84 -20.18 -7.74
N ALA A 194 15.16 -18.98 -7.25
CA ALA A 194 16.34 -18.24 -7.68
C ALA A 194 17.22 -17.75 -6.52
N VAL A 195 17.12 -18.38 -5.34
CA VAL A 195 17.87 -17.94 -4.15
C VAL A 195 19.38 -18.03 -4.39
N HIS A 196 19.83 -19.08 -5.07
CA HIS A 196 21.23 -19.27 -5.47
C HIS A 196 21.68 -18.31 -6.59
N LEU A 197 20.77 -17.54 -7.17
CA LEU A 197 21.05 -16.51 -8.18
C LEU A 197 21.00 -15.09 -7.60
N LEU A 198 20.73 -14.94 -6.30
CA LEU A 198 20.74 -13.66 -5.60
C LEU A 198 22.18 -13.18 -5.36
N MET A 199 22.89 -12.87 -6.45
CA MET A 199 24.27 -12.38 -6.43
C MET A 199 24.35 -10.85 -6.31
N PRO A 200 25.44 -10.27 -5.78
CA PRO A 200 25.59 -8.83 -5.57
C PRO A 200 25.22 -7.96 -6.78
N GLU A 201 25.39 -8.46 -8.00
CA GLU A 201 25.13 -7.74 -9.24
C GLU A 201 23.65 -7.51 -9.53
N ILE A 202 22.76 -8.37 -9.03
CA ILE A 202 21.31 -8.12 -9.16
C ILE A 202 20.80 -7.19 -8.06
N GLN A 203 21.62 -6.90 -7.03
CA GLN A 203 21.20 -6.18 -5.84
C GLN A 203 20.65 -4.80 -6.17
N GLY A 204 21.26 -4.07 -7.11
CA GLY A 204 20.79 -2.74 -7.50
C GLY A 204 19.30 -2.75 -7.87
N ILE A 205 18.90 -3.60 -8.82
CA ILE A 205 17.52 -3.68 -9.26
C ILE A 205 16.62 -4.40 -8.22
N ALA A 206 17.11 -5.45 -7.56
CA ALA A 206 16.36 -6.21 -6.56
C ALA A 206 16.02 -5.36 -5.32
N SER A 207 16.92 -4.46 -4.92
CA SER A 207 16.72 -3.54 -3.78
C SER A 207 15.43 -2.74 -3.91
N ARG A 208 15.01 -2.37 -5.12
CA ARG A 208 13.81 -1.56 -5.37
C ARG A 208 12.53 -2.36 -5.18
N LEU A 209 12.55 -3.62 -5.59
CA LEU A 209 11.48 -4.57 -5.33
C LEU A 209 11.35 -4.81 -3.82
N PHE A 210 12.49 -5.04 -3.16
CA PHE A 210 12.54 -5.28 -1.71
C PHE A 210 12.06 -4.07 -0.91
N GLN A 211 12.50 -2.86 -1.26
CA GLN A 211 12.04 -1.61 -0.63
C GLN A 211 10.52 -1.48 -0.72
N SER A 212 9.95 -1.67 -1.92
CA SER A 212 8.50 -1.60 -2.11
C SER A 212 7.78 -2.66 -1.30
N GLY A 213 8.32 -3.88 -1.24
CA GLY A 213 7.82 -4.94 -0.39
C GLY A 213 7.81 -4.60 1.10
N VAL A 214 8.84 -3.91 1.59
CA VAL A 214 8.93 -3.42 2.98
C VAL A 214 7.93 -2.29 3.23
N LEU A 215 7.78 -1.33 2.30
CA LEU A 215 6.78 -0.27 2.40
C LEU A 215 5.37 -0.85 2.47
N ASN A 216 5.07 -1.81 1.58
CA ASN A 216 3.80 -2.51 1.53
C ASN A 216 3.54 -3.29 2.82
N TYR A 217 4.57 -3.92 3.38
CA TYR A 217 4.47 -4.65 4.65
C TYR A 217 4.14 -3.68 5.78
N SER A 218 4.86 -2.56 5.88
CA SER A 218 4.64 -1.54 6.89
C SER A 218 3.20 -1.05 6.87
N ALA A 219 2.68 -0.72 5.68
CA ALA A 219 1.31 -0.25 5.50
C ALA A 219 0.30 -1.32 5.95
N LYS A 220 0.48 -2.59 5.53
CA LYS A 220 -0.42 -3.68 5.91
C LYS A 220 -0.34 -4.04 7.38
N PHE A 221 0.85 -4.00 7.96
CA PHE A 221 1.07 -4.21 9.38
C PHE A 221 0.38 -3.13 10.21
N GLU A 222 0.49 -1.87 9.81
CA GLU A 222 -0.18 -0.73 10.45
C GLU A 222 -1.70 -0.81 10.36
N GLU A 223 -2.21 -1.12 9.16
CA GLU A 223 -3.64 -1.35 8.91
C GLU A 223 -4.19 -2.45 9.83
N PHE A 224 -3.46 -3.55 9.99
CA PHE A 224 -3.93 -4.69 10.79
C PHE A 224 -3.70 -4.51 12.29
N SER A 225 -2.56 -3.96 12.73
CA SER A 225 -2.17 -3.90 14.14
C SER A 225 -2.55 -2.59 14.85
N GLU A 226 -2.98 -1.58 14.07
CA GLU A 226 -3.22 -0.20 14.50
C GLU A 226 -1.98 0.46 15.15
N GLN A 227 -0.77 -0.05 14.84
CA GLN A 227 0.51 0.43 15.36
C GLN A 227 1.52 0.58 14.24
N SER A 228 2.30 1.67 14.30
CA SER A 228 3.44 1.88 13.40
C SER A 228 4.37 0.67 13.42
N PHE A 229 4.76 0.18 12.24
CA PHE A 229 5.73 -0.91 12.16
C PHE A 229 7.12 -0.44 12.59
N LEU A 230 7.56 0.72 12.09
CA LEU A 230 8.86 1.32 12.41
C LEU A 230 8.69 2.53 13.33
N ASN A 231 9.59 2.64 14.30
CA ASN A 231 9.80 3.88 15.04
C ASN A 231 10.79 4.77 14.25
N SER A 232 10.83 6.07 14.55
CA SER A 232 11.71 7.04 13.88
C SER A 232 13.20 6.65 13.86
N SER A 233 13.66 5.82 14.81
CA SER A 233 15.03 5.28 14.86
C SER A 233 15.34 4.27 13.75
N HIS A 234 14.34 3.67 13.13
CA HIS A 234 14.48 2.58 12.17
C HIS A 234 14.15 2.97 10.73
N THR A 235 13.71 4.22 10.49
CA THR A 235 13.35 4.73 9.16
C THR A 235 14.54 4.69 8.18
N GLY A 236 15.76 4.87 8.68
CA GLY A 236 16.98 4.76 7.85
C GLY A 236 17.22 3.37 7.25
N MET A 237 16.73 2.30 7.90
CA MET A 237 16.93 0.91 7.44
C MET A 237 16.09 0.54 6.22
N ILE A 238 15.13 1.39 5.83
CA ILE A 238 14.26 1.18 4.66
C ILE A 238 15.01 1.49 3.37
N SER A 239 15.98 2.39 3.40
CA SER A 239 16.77 2.75 2.21
C SER A 239 17.78 1.64 1.91
N LEU A 240 17.33 0.63 1.18
CA LEU A 240 18.17 -0.48 0.75
C LEU A 240 19.08 0.01 -0.39
N VAL A 241 20.33 0.36 -0.06
CA VAL A 241 21.32 0.81 -1.04
C VAL A 241 21.90 -0.40 -1.79
N GLY A 242 21.91 -0.33 -3.12
CA GLY A 242 22.59 -1.29 -3.99
C GLY A 242 23.40 -0.56 -5.05
N ASP A 243 24.50 -1.17 -5.50
CA ASP A 243 25.23 -0.68 -6.66
C ASP A 243 24.42 -0.97 -7.93
N PHE A 244 24.32 0.00 -8.82
CA PHE A 244 23.52 -0.09 -10.06
C PHE A 244 24.36 -0.42 -11.29
N LYS A 245 25.66 -0.67 -11.11
CA LYS A 245 26.56 -1.02 -12.19
C LYS A 245 26.65 -2.54 -12.33
N TYR A 246 26.21 -3.04 -13.48
CA TYR A 246 26.46 -4.43 -13.86
C TYR A 246 27.89 -4.57 -14.35
N PRO A 247 28.69 -5.50 -13.79
CA PRO A 247 30.00 -5.80 -14.35
C PRO A 247 29.86 -6.43 -15.76
N PRO A 248 30.90 -6.33 -16.60
CA PRO A 248 30.90 -6.98 -17.91
C PRO A 248 30.69 -8.49 -17.80
N VAL A 249 30.03 -9.09 -18.79
CA VAL A 249 29.74 -10.54 -18.84
C VAL A 249 31.00 -11.40 -18.68
N SER A 250 32.14 -10.93 -19.19
CA SER A 250 33.43 -11.59 -19.03
C SER A 250 33.86 -11.73 -17.57
N VAL A 251 33.69 -10.68 -16.77
CA VAL A 251 34.02 -10.66 -15.34
C VAL A 251 33.08 -11.60 -14.56
N LEU A 252 31.79 -11.59 -14.89
CA LEU A 252 30.82 -12.49 -14.30
C LEU A 252 31.13 -13.96 -14.59
N LYS A 253 31.50 -14.29 -15.83
CA LYS A 253 31.90 -15.66 -16.20
C LYS A 253 33.16 -16.12 -15.46
N THR A 254 34.10 -15.22 -15.21
CA THR A 254 35.29 -15.53 -14.39
C THR A 254 34.91 -15.84 -12.94
N ASN A 255 33.96 -15.11 -12.36
CA ASN A 255 33.58 -15.25 -10.96
C ASN A 255 32.60 -16.40 -10.70
N TYR A 256 31.66 -16.65 -11.61
CA TYR A 256 30.50 -17.53 -11.41
C TYR A 256 30.34 -18.63 -12.47
N GLY A 257 31.25 -18.71 -13.46
CA GLY A 257 31.19 -19.70 -14.53
C GLY A 257 29.93 -19.54 -15.41
N ASP A 258 29.30 -20.66 -15.74
CA ASP A 258 28.16 -20.71 -16.68
C ASP A 258 26.89 -20.03 -16.12
N VAL A 259 26.75 -19.98 -14.80
CA VAL A 259 25.62 -19.34 -14.08
C VAL A 259 25.58 -17.83 -14.31
N ALA A 260 26.68 -17.21 -14.74
CA ALA A 260 26.75 -15.80 -15.10
C ALA A 260 25.66 -15.37 -16.09
N THR A 261 25.32 -16.25 -17.04
CA THR A 261 24.29 -15.97 -18.05
C THR A 261 22.87 -15.96 -17.46
N GLU A 262 22.60 -16.83 -16.50
CA GLU A 262 21.32 -16.89 -15.78
C GLU A 262 21.13 -15.66 -14.89
N ILE A 263 22.19 -15.23 -14.19
CA ILE A 263 22.20 -14.01 -13.36
C ILE A 263 21.83 -12.77 -14.19
N LEU A 264 22.43 -12.63 -15.37
CA LEU A 264 22.13 -11.52 -16.29
C LEU A 264 20.70 -11.59 -16.82
N THR A 265 20.27 -12.78 -17.23
CA THR A 265 18.89 -12.98 -17.72
C THR A 265 17.87 -12.62 -16.65
N LEU A 266 18.15 -12.98 -15.39
CA LEU A 266 17.33 -12.63 -14.24
C LEU A 266 17.30 -11.12 -14.00
N ALA A 267 18.46 -10.46 -14.07
CA ALA A 267 18.58 -9.01 -13.92
C ALA A 267 17.79 -8.27 -15.00
N GLU A 268 17.90 -8.69 -16.26
CA GLU A 268 17.18 -8.12 -17.40
C GLU A 268 15.68 -8.35 -17.30
N SER A 269 15.24 -9.56 -16.92
CA SER A 269 13.82 -9.86 -16.68
C SER A 269 13.26 -8.96 -15.60
N LEU A 270 13.95 -8.83 -14.45
CA LEU A 270 13.49 -7.98 -13.37
C LEU A 270 13.46 -6.50 -13.80
N THR A 271 14.45 -6.05 -14.56
CA THR A 271 14.49 -4.67 -15.09
C THR A 271 13.28 -4.40 -15.99
N LYS A 272 12.94 -5.33 -16.89
CA LYS A 272 11.75 -5.24 -17.74
C LYS A 272 10.47 -5.23 -16.90
N ASP A 273 10.35 -6.10 -15.90
CA ASP A 273 9.18 -6.14 -15.02
C ASP A 273 8.95 -4.81 -14.29
N VAL A 274 10.03 -4.22 -13.77
CA VAL A 274 10.01 -2.92 -13.09
C VAL A 274 9.62 -1.80 -14.05
N GLN A 275 10.17 -1.78 -15.27
CA GLN A 275 9.85 -0.77 -16.29
C GLN A 275 8.42 -0.89 -16.83
N ASN A 276 7.94 -2.12 -17.07
CA ASN A 276 6.61 -2.37 -17.62
C ASN A 276 5.50 -2.11 -16.59
N THR A 277 5.76 -2.42 -15.32
CA THR A 277 4.78 -2.21 -14.26
C THR A 277 4.71 -0.75 -13.85
N ASP A 278 5.86 -0.05 -13.79
CA ASP A 278 6.00 1.36 -13.43
C ASP A 278 5.08 1.77 -12.26
N ASP A 279 5.14 1.03 -11.15
CA ASP A 279 4.26 1.24 -10.00
C ASP A 279 5.08 1.13 -8.71
N ILE A 280 4.91 2.10 -7.81
CA ILE A 280 5.64 2.17 -6.54
C ILE A 280 5.31 1.02 -5.59
N GLU A 281 4.10 0.46 -5.68
CA GLU A 281 3.71 -0.71 -4.89
C GLU A 281 4.35 -1.98 -5.46
N PHE A 282 4.78 -1.96 -6.72
CA PHE A 282 5.57 -3.03 -7.31
C PHE A 282 7.08 -2.84 -7.08
N ALA A 283 7.65 -1.70 -7.48
CA ALA A 283 9.07 -1.40 -7.32
C ALA A 283 9.31 0.12 -7.30
N ILE A 284 10.30 0.57 -6.52
CA ILE A 284 10.67 2.00 -6.47
C ILE A 284 11.21 2.44 -7.84
N PRO A 285 10.70 3.53 -8.46
CA PRO A 285 11.18 3.99 -9.76
C PRO A 285 12.60 4.61 -9.66
N LEU A 286 13.33 4.58 -10.78
CA LEU A 286 14.74 5.04 -10.88
C LEU A 286 14.89 6.56 -11.02
N ASN A 287 13.81 7.33 -10.94
CA ASN A 287 13.81 8.71 -11.41
C ASN A 287 14.51 9.67 -10.45
N VAL A 288 15.83 9.65 -10.45
CA VAL A 288 16.68 10.68 -9.83
C VAL A 288 16.92 11.74 -10.91
N LYS A 289 15.98 12.67 -11.08
CA LYS A 289 16.32 13.96 -11.70
C LYS A 289 16.94 14.82 -10.60
N LEU A 290 18.27 14.92 -10.58
CA LEU A 290 18.97 15.97 -9.85
C LEU A 290 18.63 17.30 -10.52
N VAL A 291 17.54 17.94 -10.08
CA VAL A 291 17.25 19.33 -10.46
C VAL A 291 17.84 20.21 -9.37
N PHE A 292 18.90 20.95 -9.72
CA PHE A 292 19.33 22.09 -8.92
C PHE A 292 18.23 23.14 -9.02
N ALA A 293 17.32 23.18 -8.05
CA ALA A 293 16.38 24.27 -7.91
C ALA A 293 17.19 25.54 -7.59
N LYS A 294 17.19 26.52 -8.51
CA LYS A 294 17.54 27.90 -8.15
C LYS A 294 16.39 28.45 -7.33
N ASP A 295 16.72 29.18 -6.26
CA ASP A 295 15.73 29.86 -5.41
C ASP A 295 14.74 30.65 -6.29
N GLY A 296 13.49 30.18 -6.34
CA GLY A 296 12.42 30.76 -7.15
C GLY A 296 11.52 29.75 -7.87
N ASP A 297 11.98 28.53 -8.16
CA ASP A 297 11.17 27.49 -8.81
C ASP A 297 10.42 26.64 -7.78
N ILE A 298 9.22 27.09 -7.40
CA ILE A 298 8.30 26.35 -6.50
C ILE A 298 7.73 25.08 -7.17
N GLU A 299 7.91 24.89 -8.48
CA GLU A 299 7.43 23.71 -9.23
C GLU A 299 8.55 22.79 -9.76
N GLY A 300 9.81 23.06 -9.41
CA GLY A 300 10.93 22.17 -9.70
C GLY A 300 11.27 21.32 -8.50
N HIS A 301 10.36 20.42 -8.08
CA HIS A 301 10.43 19.73 -6.78
C HIS A 301 11.81 19.12 -6.49
N PRO A 302 12.61 19.74 -5.60
CA PRO A 302 13.86 19.19 -5.14
C PRO A 302 13.58 17.98 -4.25
N ILE A 303 14.62 17.19 -3.96
CA ILE A 303 14.61 16.01 -3.08
C ILE A 303 13.77 16.28 -1.81
N THR A 304 12.53 15.80 -1.81
CA THR A 304 11.65 15.85 -0.63
C THR A 304 12.16 14.87 0.41
N LEU A 305 12.98 15.36 1.34
CA LEU A 305 13.17 14.69 2.64
C LEU A 305 11.83 14.72 3.35
N ALA A 306 11.14 13.58 3.43
CA ALA A 306 9.94 13.45 4.24
C ALA A 306 10.30 13.85 5.69
N LYS A 307 9.52 14.76 6.29
CA LYS A 307 9.70 15.09 7.70
C LYS A 307 9.53 13.81 8.50
N ALA A 308 10.43 13.55 9.45
CA ALA A 308 10.39 12.37 10.31
C ALA A 308 9.05 12.19 11.07
N GLU A 309 8.29 13.27 11.22
CA GLU A 309 6.97 13.33 11.87
C GLU A 309 5.84 12.73 11.01
N ASP A 310 5.97 12.75 9.67
CA ASP A 310 4.95 12.24 8.75
C ASP A 310 5.09 10.73 8.46
N GLY A 311 6.13 10.10 9.03
CA GLY A 311 6.37 8.66 8.97
C GLY A 311 6.34 8.08 7.55
N MET A 312 5.82 6.86 7.43
CA MET A 312 5.79 6.08 6.20
C MET A 312 4.83 6.65 5.14
N GLU A 313 3.73 7.27 5.58
CA GLU A 313 2.83 7.98 4.66
C GLU A 313 3.52 9.19 4.01
N GLY A 314 4.31 9.94 4.78
CA GLY A 314 5.10 11.06 4.26
C GLY A 314 6.09 10.62 3.20
N LEU A 315 6.76 9.48 3.42
CA LEU A 315 7.67 8.89 2.44
C LEU A 315 6.94 8.38 1.19
N LYS A 316 5.80 7.68 1.34
CA LYS A 316 4.98 7.22 0.20
C LYS A 316 4.46 8.40 -0.63
N LYS A 317 3.96 9.45 0.03
CA LYS A 317 3.53 10.70 -0.63
C LYS A 317 4.70 11.39 -1.35
N ALA A 318 5.85 11.51 -0.71
CA ALA A 318 7.05 12.08 -1.33
C ALA A 318 7.51 11.29 -2.57
N LEU A 319 7.50 9.95 -2.50
CA LEU A 319 7.85 9.09 -3.63
C LEU A 319 6.82 9.16 -4.77
N ILE A 320 5.53 9.30 -4.47
CA ILE A 320 4.49 9.54 -5.48
C ILE A 320 4.74 10.87 -6.21
N VAL A 321 5.13 11.93 -5.48
CA VAL A 321 5.49 13.24 -6.07
C VAL A 321 6.71 13.11 -6.99
N HIS A 322 7.67 12.24 -6.66
CA HIS A 322 8.87 12.00 -7.48
C HIS A 322 8.66 11.09 -8.68
N LYS A 323 7.54 10.35 -8.79
CA LYS A 323 7.20 9.66 -10.05
C LYS A 323 6.99 10.76 -11.11
N PRO A 324 7.92 10.99 -12.04
CA PRO A 324 7.74 11.99 -13.07
C PRO A 324 6.61 11.47 -13.93
N ILE A 325 5.45 12.11 -13.82
CA ILE A 325 4.38 11.88 -14.75
C ILE A 325 4.90 12.43 -16.08
N ASP A 326 5.29 11.52 -16.98
CA ASP A 326 5.78 11.92 -18.28
C ASP A 326 4.63 12.66 -19.00
N ARG A 327 4.84 13.96 -19.24
CA ARG A 327 3.84 14.84 -19.85
C ARG A 327 3.37 14.26 -21.18
N GLU A 328 4.30 13.69 -21.95
CA GLU A 328 3.99 13.15 -23.27
C GLU A 328 3.06 11.93 -23.20
N LYS A 329 3.09 11.18 -22.10
CA LYS A 329 2.19 10.03 -21.89
C LYS A 329 0.88 10.41 -21.19
N SER A 330 0.94 11.36 -20.25
CA SER A 330 -0.23 11.74 -19.44
C SER A 330 -1.11 12.82 -20.08
N HIS A 331 -0.49 13.80 -20.73
CA HIS A 331 -1.14 14.98 -21.31
C HIS A 331 -0.56 15.24 -22.72
N PRO A 332 -0.81 14.34 -23.68
CA PRO A 332 -0.19 14.41 -25.01
C PRO A 332 -0.72 15.57 -25.87
N TYR A 333 -1.89 16.14 -25.56
CA TYR A 333 -2.59 17.03 -26.49
C TYR A 333 -2.45 18.51 -26.17
N LEU A 334 -1.91 19.29 -27.11
CA LEU A 334 -2.08 20.75 -27.14
C LEU A 334 -3.52 21.13 -27.55
N GLU A 335 -3.92 22.40 -27.36
CA GLU A 335 -5.27 22.89 -27.70
C GLU A 335 -5.73 22.46 -29.10
N SER A 336 -4.87 22.62 -30.12
CA SER A 336 -5.18 22.24 -31.51
C SER A 336 -5.36 20.73 -31.68
N SER A 337 -4.49 19.93 -31.07
CA SER A 337 -4.51 18.46 -31.16
C SER A 337 -5.70 17.88 -30.38
N ALA A 338 -6.01 18.46 -29.21
CA ALA A 338 -7.17 18.09 -28.39
C ALA A 338 -8.48 18.36 -29.14
N ILE A 339 -8.59 19.50 -29.82
CA ILE A 339 -9.75 19.83 -30.65
C ILE A 339 -9.91 18.83 -31.81
N LYS A 340 -8.81 18.46 -32.46
CA LYS A 340 -8.86 17.47 -33.55
C LYS A 340 -9.37 16.12 -33.04
N LYS A 341 -8.73 15.60 -31.98
CA LYS A 341 -9.11 14.32 -31.38
C LYS A 341 -10.56 14.30 -30.89
N LEU A 342 -10.99 15.38 -30.23
CA LEU A 342 -12.38 15.52 -29.77
C LEU A 342 -13.40 15.49 -30.92
N ASN A 343 -13.09 16.15 -32.05
CA ASN A 343 -13.98 16.11 -33.22
C ASN A 343 -13.97 14.73 -33.90
N ASP A 344 -12.82 14.07 -33.97
CA ASP A 344 -12.71 12.71 -34.54
C ASP A 344 -13.53 11.72 -33.70
N GLU A 345 -13.40 11.77 -32.37
CA GLU A 345 -14.10 10.88 -31.44
C GLU A 345 -15.62 11.15 -31.40
N LEU A 346 -16.05 12.40 -31.58
CA LEU A 346 -17.47 12.75 -31.72
C LEU A 346 -18.06 12.30 -33.06
N LYS A 347 -17.28 12.32 -34.16
CA LYS A 347 -17.71 11.82 -35.46
C LYS A 347 -17.85 10.30 -35.49
N GLU A 348 -17.01 9.58 -34.75
CA GLU A 348 -17.10 8.13 -34.60
C GLU A 348 -18.29 7.69 -33.72
N GLN A 349 -18.64 8.47 -32.69
CA GLN A 349 -19.65 8.08 -31.70
C GLN A 349 -21.07 8.65 -31.95
N CYS A 350 -21.24 9.65 -32.83
CA CYS A 350 -22.53 10.32 -33.05
C CYS A 350 -22.90 10.39 -34.54
N SER A 351 -24.19 10.22 -34.85
CA SER A 351 -24.73 10.48 -36.20
C SER A 351 -24.75 11.98 -36.55
N GLU A 352 -24.69 12.31 -37.84
CA GLU A 352 -24.63 13.71 -38.32
C GLU A 352 -25.78 14.58 -37.80
N GLU A 353 -26.98 14.02 -37.64
CA GLU A 353 -28.17 14.71 -37.10
C GLU A 353 -28.03 15.09 -35.62
N ALA A 354 -27.38 14.24 -34.83
CA ALA A 354 -27.11 14.48 -33.42
C ALA A 354 -26.05 15.58 -33.25
N LEU A 355 -25.01 15.57 -34.09
CA LEU A 355 -23.96 16.60 -34.10
C LEU A 355 -24.49 17.99 -34.45
N ILE A 356 -25.48 18.09 -35.34
CA ILE A 356 -26.16 19.35 -35.68
C ILE A 356 -26.93 19.90 -34.45
N THR A 357 -27.47 19.02 -33.61
CA THR A 357 -28.20 19.41 -32.40
C THR A 357 -27.25 19.83 -31.26
N PHE A 358 -26.13 19.12 -31.11
CA PHE A 358 -25.20 19.32 -29.99
C PHE A 358 -24.17 20.45 -30.20
N LEU A 359 -23.75 20.69 -31.45
CA LEU A 359 -22.64 21.59 -31.76
C LEU A 359 -23.12 22.94 -32.32
N VAL A 360 -22.65 24.01 -31.69
CA VAL A 360 -23.05 25.40 -32.02
C VAL A 360 -22.20 26.02 -33.14
N ALA A 361 -21.02 25.48 -33.43
CA ALA A 361 -20.11 26.03 -34.44
C ALA A 361 -20.05 25.12 -35.66
N ARG A 362 -19.92 25.73 -36.85
CA ARG A 362 -19.78 25.03 -38.13
C ARG A 362 -18.43 25.37 -38.78
N CYS A 363 -17.88 24.41 -39.51
CA CYS A 363 -16.65 24.58 -40.27
C CYS A 363 -16.89 25.57 -41.42
N LYS A 364 -16.05 26.61 -41.55
CA LYS A 364 -16.17 27.62 -42.61
C LYS A 364 -15.93 27.06 -44.03
N LYS A 365 -15.27 25.90 -44.16
CA LYS A 365 -14.92 25.28 -45.44
C LYS A 365 -15.84 24.11 -45.83
N SER A 366 -16.32 23.31 -44.87
CA SER A 366 -17.13 22.11 -45.12
C SER A 366 -18.59 22.21 -44.64
N GLY A 367 -18.97 23.26 -43.90
CA GLY A 367 -20.33 23.41 -43.36
C GLY A 367 -20.69 22.46 -42.21
N GLU A 368 -19.83 21.48 -41.91
CA GLU A 368 -20.04 20.47 -40.87
C GLU A 368 -20.02 21.06 -39.45
N PRO A 369 -20.82 20.50 -38.52
CA PRO A 369 -20.78 20.86 -37.10
C PRO A 369 -19.43 20.46 -36.48
N ILE A 370 -18.71 21.41 -35.90
CA ILE A 370 -17.40 21.19 -35.27
C ILE A 370 -17.26 21.92 -33.94
N ILE A 371 -16.45 21.37 -33.04
CA ILE A 371 -15.93 22.10 -31.89
C ILE A 371 -14.78 22.96 -32.38
N ASN A 372 -14.98 24.27 -32.39
CA ASN A 372 -13.93 25.24 -32.71
C ASN A 372 -13.19 25.69 -31.44
N GLN A 373 -12.12 26.46 -31.62
CA GLN A 373 -11.29 26.96 -30.52
C GLN A 373 -12.09 27.73 -29.45
N HIS A 374 -13.11 28.50 -29.85
CA HIS A 374 -13.96 29.22 -28.91
C HIS A 374 -14.89 28.29 -28.10
N CYS A 375 -15.42 27.24 -28.72
CA CYS A 375 -16.18 26.21 -28.03
C CYS A 375 -15.30 25.47 -27.02
N PHE A 376 -14.07 25.11 -27.42
CA PHE A 376 -13.12 24.42 -26.56
C PHE A 376 -12.75 25.25 -25.33
N ARG A 377 -12.39 26.53 -25.51
CA ARG A 377 -12.09 27.46 -24.40
C ARG A 377 -13.26 27.63 -23.43
N ALA A 378 -14.48 27.73 -23.95
CA ALA A 378 -15.68 27.83 -23.12
C ALA A 378 -15.93 26.57 -22.27
N ILE A 379 -15.64 25.39 -22.81
CA ILE A 379 -15.75 24.11 -22.09
C ILE A 379 -14.71 24.04 -20.97
N VAL A 380 -13.46 24.39 -21.27
CA VAL A 380 -12.35 24.37 -20.30
C VAL A 380 -12.64 25.30 -19.11
N ASP A 381 -13.17 26.50 -19.36
CA ASP A 381 -13.53 27.45 -18.32
C ASP A 381 -14.74 26.99 -17.49
N LYS A 382 -15.78 26.43 -18.13
CA LYS A 382 -16.96 25.90 -17.43
C LYS A 382 -16.60 24.73 -16.51
N LEU A 383 -15.65 23.89 -16.93
CA LEU A 383 -15.16 22.77 -16.14
C LEU A 383 -14.07 23.18 -15.15
N LYS A 384 -13.64 24.45 -15.14
CA LYS A 384 -12.59 25.00 -14.28
C LYS A 384 -11.28 24.19 -14.33
N VAL A 385 -10.98 23.61 -15.48
CA VAL A 385 -9.89 22.63 -15.66
C VAL A 385 -8.51 23.27 -15.56
N LYS A 386 -8.40 24.59 -15.78
CA LYS A 386 -7.15 25.38 -15.72
C LYS A 386 -6.73 25.82 -14.31
N ASN A 387 -7.49 25.48 -13.27
CA ASN A 387 -7.22 26.01 -11.92
C ASN A 387 -5.99 25.38 -11.25
N ALA A 388 -5.56 24.18 -11.67
CA ALA A 388 -4.36 23.49 -11.19
C ALA A 388 -4.00 22.32 -12.12
N ASN A 389 -2.75 21.84 -12.07
CA ASN A 389 -2.36 20.58 -12.71
C ASN A 389 -3.18 19.43 -12.10
N ASN A 390 -3.91 18.71 -12.95
CA ASN A 390 -4.85 17.66 -12.53
C ASN A 390 -4.85 16.52 -13.56
N GLU A 391 -5.76 15.54 -13.40
CA GLU A 391 -5.90 14.42 -14.34
C GLU A 391 -6.26 14.86 -15.78
N TYR A 392 -6.76 16.09 -15.95
CA TYR A 392 -7.30 16.61 -17.20
C TYR A 392 -6.41 17.66 -17.88
N HIS A 393 -5.56 18.36 -17.12
CA HIS A 393 -4.79 19.50 -17.59
C HIS A 393 -3.44 19.62 -16.91
N HIS A 394 -2.43 19.92 -17.72
CA HIS A 394 -1.07 20.23 -17.29
C HIS A 394 -0.61 21.56 -17.90
N LYS A 395 -0.16 22.50 -17.07
CA LYS A 395 0.46 23.76 -17.48
C LYS A 395 1.98 23.59 -17.51
N ASN A 396 2.59 23.83 -18.67
CA ASN A 396 4.03 23.96 -18.77
C ASN A 396 4.42 25.42 -18.54
N CYS A 397 5.41 25.69 -17.69
CA CYS A 397 5.79 27.06 -17.33
C CYS A 397 6.78 27.69 -18.32
N ASN A 398 7.52 26.89 -19.12
CA ASN A 398 8.48 27.41 -20.09
C ASN A 398 8.63 26.46 -21.31
N PRO A 399 8.10 26.78 -22.50
CA PRO A 399 7.15 27.86 -22.81
C PRO A 399 5.77 27.63 -22.16
N GLU A 400 5.01 28.73 -21.92
CA GLU A 400 3.68 28.69 -21.32
C GLU A 400 2.66 28.00 -22.23
N LEU A 401 2.49 26.69 -22.07
CA LEU A 401 1.63 25.85 -22.90
C LEU A 401 0.68 25.03 -22.03
N HIS A 402 -0.55 24.89 -22.50
CA HIS A 402 -1.59 24.09 -21.84
C HIS A 402 -1.78 22.77 -22.58
N TYR A 403 -1.61 21.67 -21.86
CA TYR A 403 -1.74 20.31 -22.35
C TYR A 403 -2.95 19.61 -21.71
N TYR A 404 -3.58 18.70 -22.44
CA TYR A 404 -4.79 17.99 -22.06
C TYR A 404 -4.61 16.48 -22.21
N SER A 405 -5.26 15.71 -21.34
CA SER A 405 -5.20 14.25 -21.29
C SER A 405 -6.32 13.56 -22.07
N ASP A 406 -6.18 12.25 -22.29
CA ASP A 406 -7.26 11.39 -22.80
C ASP A 406 -8.50 11.35 -21.90
N SER A 407 -8.30 11.37 -20.58
CA SER A 407 -9.39 11.45 -19.60
C SER A 407 -10.23 12.71 -19.80
N PHE A 408 -9.59 13.83 -20.17
CA PHE A 408 -10.30 15.09 -20.45
C PHE A 408 -11.18 14.97 -21.70
N ILE A 409 -10.65 14.39 -22.78
CA ILE A 409 -11.40 14.20 -24.03
C ILE A 409 -12.64 13.33 -23.76
N ASN A 410 -12.45 12.18 -23.11
CA ASN A 410 -13.55 11.27 -22.72
C ASN A 410 -14.62 11.96 -21.85
N LEU A 411 -14.20 12.76 -20.87
CA LEU A 411 -15.13 13.51 -20.02
C LEU A 411 -15.97 14.50 -20.82
N VAL A 412 -15.35 15.20 -21.76
CA VAL A 412 -16.05 16.17 -22.62
C VAL A 412 -17.02 15.45 -23.55
N VAL A 413 -16.61 14.35 -24.20
CA VAL A 413 -17.47 13.54 -25.06
C VAL A 413 -18.71 13.05 -24.30
N LYS A 414 -18.52 12.46 -23.11
CA LYS A 414 -19.63 12.02 -22.25
C LYS A 414 -20.60 13.16 -21.90
N LYS A 415 -20.08 14.35 -21.57
CA LYS A 415 -20.92 15.51 -21.21
C LYS A 415 -21.64 16.12 -22.41
N VAL A 416 -21.08 16.02 -23.61
CA VAL A 416 -21.73 16.45 -24.86
C VAL A 416 -22.87 15.50 -25.21
N ILE A 417 -22.65 14.19 -25.12
CA ILE A 417 -23.68 13.17 -25.39
C ILE A 417 -24.82 13.26 -24.36
N ALA A 418 -24.49 13.40 -23.07
CA ALA A 418 -25.48 13.45 -21.99
C ALA A 418 -26.25 14.79 -21.92
N GLY A 419 -25.69 15.87 -22.48
CA GLY A 419 -26.22 17.23 -22.31
C GLY A 419 -26.49 17.91 -23.65
N GLN A 420 -27.72 17.81 -24.15
CA GLN A 420 -28.18 18.39 -25.43
C GLN A 420 -27.79 19.88 -25.65
N ASN A 421 -27.62 20.67 -24.59
CA ASN A 421 -27.25 22.09 -24.66
C ASN A 421 -25.94 22.42 -23.91
N PHE A 422 -25.08 21.45 -23.61
CA PHE A 422 -23.90 21.65 -22.75
C PHE A 422 -22.94 22.72 -23.29
N ILE A 423 -22.66 22.69 -24.60
CA ILE A 423 -21.74 23.62 -25.28
C ILE A 423 -22.34 25.02 -25.40
N LYS A 424 -23.64 25.12 -25.69
CA LYS A 424 -24.36 26.40 -25.75
C LYS A 424 -24.30 27.12 -24.40
N ASN A 425 -24.65 26.39 -23.33
CA ASN A 425 -24.56 26.90 -21.97
C ASN A 425 -23.12 27.29 -21.59
N ALA A 426 -22.10 26.54 -22.03
CA ALA A 426 -20.70 26.90 -21.81
C ALA A 426 -20.31 28.21 -22.51
N LYS A 427 -20.74 28.40 -23.77
CA LYS A 427 -20.47 29.64 -24.51
C LYS A 427 -21.18 30.84 -23.90
N ASP A 428 -22.41 30.68 -23.42
CA ASP A 428 -23.17 31.77 -22.82
C ASP A 428 -22.57 32.20 -21.47
N SER A 429 -22.17 31.25 -20.62
CA SER A 429 -21.41 31.56 -19.40
C SER A 429 -20.06 32.24 -19.70
N TYR A 430 -19.33 31.78 -20.71
CA TYR A 430 -18.04 32.36 -21.09
C TYR A 430 -18.16 33.80 -21.64
N LYS A 431 -19.25 34.10 -22.36
CA LYS A 431 -19.55 35.48 -22.83
C LYS A 431 -19.87 36.43 -21.68
N LEU A 432 -20.54 35.96 -20.63
CA LEU A 432 -20.86 36.77 -19.45
C LEU A 432 -19.60 37.11 -18.64
N VAL A 433 -18.70 36.15 -18.47
CA VAL A 433 -17.42 36.38 -17.77
C VAL A 433 -16.54 37.40 -18.50
N ARG A 434 -16.47 37.35 -19.84
CA ARG A 434 -15.71 38.32 -20.65
C ARG A 434 -16.32 39.73 -20.74
N LYS A 435 -17.59 39.91 -20.40
CA LYS A 435 -18.25 41.25 -20.37
C LYS A 435 -18.13 41.93 -19.01
N GLY A 436 -17.76 41.20 -17.97
CA GLY A 436 -17.58 41.70 -16.59
C GLY A 436 -16.12 41.94 -16.18
N THR A 437 -15.18 41.76 -17.12
CA THR A 437 -13.77 42.18 -17.06
C THR A 437 -13.56 43.24 -18.14
#